data_AF-A0A7X1ZLW5-F1
#
_entry.id   AF-A0A7X1ZLW5-F1
#
_cell.length_a   1.000
_cell.length_b   1.000
_cell.length_c   1.000
_cell.angle_alpha   90.00
_cell.angle_beta   90.00
_cell.angle_gamma   90.00
#
_symmetry.space_group_name_H-M   'P 1'
#
loop_
_entity.id
_entity.type
_entity.pdbx_description
1 polymer ?
#
loop_
_entity_poly.entity_id
_entity_poly.type
_entity_poly.pdbx_seq_one_letter_code
_entity_poly.pdbx_strand_id
1 'polypeptide(L)' 'MLDNPKRIEKIDQSNMRKLLLQFPSQCEKAVQLAEKFTIPEQLFQKSDKIVVCGLGGSAIGGDI' A
#
# COMPACT_ATOMS: atom_id res chain seq x y z
N MET A 1 -10.57 3.59 29.12
CA MET A 1 -11.46 2.87 28.15
C MET A 1 -10.64 2.18 27.06
N LEU A 2 -9.50 2.74 26.65
CA LEU A 2 -8.59 2.18 25.64
C LEU A 2 -7.64 1.09 26.18
N ASP A 3 -7.62 0.83 27.49
CA ASP A 3 -6.71 -0.15 28.12
C ASP A 3 -7.22 -1.60 28.06
N ASN A 4 -8.33 -1.83 27.35
CA ASN A 4 -8.91 -3.16 27.19
C ASN A 4 -8.83 -3.62 25.73
N PRO A 5 -7.84 -4.47 25.38
CA PRO A 5 -7.64 -4.97 24.02
C PRO A 5 -8.88 -5.64 23.42
N LYS A 6 -9.65 -6.40 24.22
CA LYS A 6 -10.88 -7.06 23.75
C LYS A 6 -11.97 -6.06 23.38
N ARG A 7 -11.99 -4.87 23.99
CA ARG A 7 -12.92 -3.80 23.61
C ARG A 7 -12.44 -3.06 22.36
N ILE A 8 -11.13 -2.86 22.21
CA ILE A 8 -10.56 -2.29 20.98
C ILE A 8 -10.89 -3.18 19.79
N GLU A 9 -10.70 -4.49 19.89
CA GLU A 9 -11.00 -5.44 18.81
C GLU A 9 -12.47 -5.43 18.38
N LYS A 10 -13.41 -5.17 19.30
CA LYS A 10 -14.84 -5.03 18.97
C LYS A 10 -15.15 -3.74 18.20
N ILE A 11 -14.37 -2.68 18.39
CA ILE A 11 -14.56 -1.37 17.74
C ILE A 11 -13.81 -1.34 16.40
N ASP A 12 -12.59 -1.88 16.36
CA ASP A 12 -11.74 -1.93 15.18
C ASP A 12 -12.16 -3.08 14.24
N GLN A 13 -13.37 -2.97 13.69
CA GLN A 13 -13.97 -3.98 12.82
C GLN A 13 -13.15 -4.23 11.54
N SER A 14 -12.38 -3.24 11.10
CA SER A 14 -11.50 -3.32 9.93
C SER A 14 -10.07 -3.76 10.27
N ASN A 15 -9.78 -4.01 11.55
CA ASN A 15 -8.46 -4.44 12.03
C ASN A 15 -7.33 -3.48 11.65
N MET A 16 -7.63 -2.18 11.61
CA MET A 16 -6.71 -1.13 11.21
C MET A 16 -5.48 -1.08 12.10
N ARG A 17 -5.64 -1.34 13.40
CA ARG A 17 -4.51 -1.40 14.34
C ARG A 17 -3.50 -2.47 13.92
N LYS A 18 -3.97 -3.65 13.53
CA LYS A 18 -3.10 -4.72 13.04
C LYS A 18 -2.43 -4.32 11.72
N LEU A 19 -3.17 -3.73 10.79
CA LEU A 19 -2.61 -3.28 9.51
C LEU A 19 -1.48 -2.28 9.70
N LEU A 20 -1.64 -1.31 10.61
CA LEU A 20 -0.59 -0.34 10.94
C LEU A 20 0.65 -1.01 11.53
N LEU A 21 0.48 -1.95 12.47
CA LEU A 21 1.59 -2.70 13.04
C LEU A 21 2.33 -3.56 12.00
N GLN A 22 1.62 -4.03 10.98
CA GLN A 22 2.18 -4.87 9.91
C GLN A 22 2.76 -4.04 8.75
N PHE A 23 2.54 -2.73 8.70
CA PHE A 23 2.92 -1.88 7.57
C PHE A 23 4.40 -2.01 7.16
N PRO A 24 5.39 -2.02 8.08
CA PRO A 24 6.80 -2.21 7.69
C PRO A 24 7.03 -3.51 6.90
N SER A 25 6.45 -4.63 7.35
CA SER A 25 6.55 -5.91 6.63
C SER A 25 5.86 -5.90 5.26
N GLN A 26 4.79 -5.11 5.11
CA GLN A 26 4.13 -4.93 3.81
C GLN A 26 5.03 -4.17 2.85
N CYS A 27 5.76 -3.15 3.32
CA CYS A 27 6.75 -2.43 2.53
C CYS A 27 7.91 -3.34 2.09
N GLU A 28 8.48 -4.13 3.01
CA GLU A 28 9.54 -5.09 2.69
C GLU A 28 9.09 -6.09 1.62
N LYS A 29 7.87 -6.63 1.78
CA LYS A 29 7.28 -7.54 0.80
C LYS A 29 7.06 -6.86 -0.55
N ALA A 30 6.62 -5.60 -0.58
CA ALA A 30 6.43 -4.85 -1.82
C ALA A 30 7.74 -4.69 -2.58
N VAL A 31 8.84 -4.37 -1.89
CA VAL A 31 10.19 -4.29 -2.48
C VAL A 31 10.62 -5.64 -3.05
N GLN A 32 10.50 -6.72 -2.27
CA GLN A 32 10.86 -8.07 -2.72
C GLN A 32 10.07 -8.53 -3.96
N LEU A 33 8.82 -8.08 -4.10
CA LEU A 33 8.00 -8.36 -5.29
C LEU A 33 8.48 -7.54 -6.49
N ALA A 34 8.77 -6.26 -6.27
CA ALA A 34 9.25 -5.36 -7.32
C ALA A 34 10.61 -5.81 -7.88
N GLU A 35 11.55 -6.24 -7.03
CA GLU A 35 12.86 -6.75 -7.46
C GLU A 35 12.78 -7.99 -8.37
N LYS A 36 11.71 -8.79 -8.22
CA LYS A 36 11.48 -10.00 -9.02
C LYS A 36 10.67 -9.73 -10.28
N PHE A 37 10.16 -8.51 -10.44
CA PHE A 37 9.31 -8.14 -11.55
C PHE A 37 10.14 -7.50 -12.67
N THR A 38 10.16 -8.14 -13.84
CA THR A 38 10.78 -7.56 -15.04
C THR A 38 9.75 -6.74 -15.80
N ILE A 39 10.01 -5.44 -15.96
CA ILE A 39 9.16 -4.55 -16.77
C ILE A 39 9.49 -4.77 -18.25
N PRO A 40 8.51 -5.08 -19.12
CA PRO A 40 8.75 -5.24 -20.55
C PRO A 40 9.38 -3.99 -21.18
N GLU A 41 10.51 -4.14 -21.87
CA GLU A 41 11.25 -3.04 -22.49
C GLU A 41 10.40 -2.21 -23.46
N GLN A 42 9.42 -2.85 -24.10
CA GLN A 42 8.51 -2.21 -25.05
C GLN A 42 7.68 -1.08 -24.42
N LEU A 43 7.46 -1.11 -23.10
CA LEU A 43 6.75 -0.06 -22.37
C LEU A 43 7.54 1.26 -22.31
N PHE A 44 8.87 1.18 -22.44
CA PHE A 44 9.77 2.35 -22.40
C PHE A 44 10.09 2.93 -23.78
N GLN A 45 9.66 2.28 -24.87
CA GLN A 45 10.04 2.69 -26.22
C GLN A 45 9.20 3.84 -26.78
N LYS A 46 8.04 4.19 -26.20
CA LYS A 46 7.12 5.16 -26.82
C LYS A 46 6.03 5.77 -25.92
N SER A 47 6.23 5.83 -24.60
CA SER A 47 5.26 6.43 -23.68
C SER A 47 5.69 7.85 -23.27
N ASP A 48 5.34 8.85 -24.08
CA ASP A 48 5.65 10.26 -23.75
C ASP A 48 4.87 10.78 -22.51
N LYS A 49 3.89 10.02 -22.02
CA LYS A 49 3.04 10.36 -20.87
C LYS A 49 2.65 9.12 -20.08
N ILE A 50 2.88 9.15 -18.77
CA ILE A 50 2.39 8.17 -17.79
C ILE A 50 1.30 8.87 -16.97
N VAL A 51 0.15 8.23 -16.81
CA VAL A 51 -0.96 8.75 -16.00
C VAL A 51 -1.18 7.81 -14.81
N VAL A 52 -1.07 8.35 -13.60
CA VAL A 52 -1.39 7.65 -12.35
C VAL A 52 -2.76 8.12 -11.87
N CYS A 53 -3.71 7.20 -11.76
CA CYS A 53 -5.09 7.50 -11.36
C CYS A 53 -5.44 6.80 -10.05
N GLY A 54 -6.20 7.48 -9.18
CA GLY A 54 -6.72 6.93 -7.93
C GLY A 54 -7.82 7.81 -7.34
N LEU A 55 -8.51 7.32 -6.32
CA LEU A 55 -9.53 8.06 -5.56
C LEU A 55 -9.16 8.09 -4.06
N GLY A 56 -9.23 9.26 -3.44
CA GLY A 56 -8.88 9.44 -2.02
C GLY A 56 -7.46 8.93 -1.71
N GLY A 57 -7.33 8.10 -0.67
CA GLY A 57 -6.04 7.58 -0.22
C GLY A 57 -5.24 6.81 -1.27
N SER A 58 -5.90 6.24 -2.28
CA SER A 58 -5.23 5.51 -3.37
C SER A 58 -4.54 6.42 -4.40
N ALA A 59 -4.88 7.71 -4.45
CA ALA A 59 -4.25 8.68 -5.33
C ALA A 59 -2.93 9.24 -4.76
N ILE A 60 -2.75 9.17 -3.43
CA ILE A 60 -1.66 9.88 -2.72
C ILE A 60 -0.29 9.53 -3.29
N GLY A 61 -0.02 8.26 -3.58
CA GLY A 61 1.29 7.84 -4.09
C GLY A 61 1.64 8.38 -5.48
N GLY A 62 0.65 8.85 -6.25
CA GLY A 62 0.88 9.48 -7.56
C GLY A 62 0.81 11.02 -7.54
N ASP A 63 0.43 11.61 -6.41
CA ASP A 63 0.39 13.08 -6.19
C ASP A 63 1.71 13.61 -5.59
N ILE A 64 2.49 12.72 -4.95
CA ILE A 64 3.86 12.99 -4.47
C ILE A 64 4.83 13.04 -5.65
#